data_AF-A0A6A4H2Q4-F1
#
_entry.id   AF-A0A6A4H2Q4-F1
#
_cell.length_a   1.000
_cell.length_b   1.000
_cell.length_c   1.000
_cell.angle_alpha   90.00
_cell.angle_beta   90.00
_cell.angle_gamma   90.00
#
_symmetry.space_group_name_H-M   'P 1'
#
loop_
_entity.id
_entity.type
_entity.pdbx_description
1 polymer ?
#
loop_
_entity_poly.entity_id
_entity_poly.type
_entity_poly.pdbx_seq_one_letter_code
_entity_poly.pdbx_strand_id
1 'polypeptide(L)'
;MSHGIRNMTTNIIVFADDDAIWPPPTLLTYILACFEDQKVCRVSTSQRVYSVGEMMTIWEMFAMFRLSIWNIEIACATHIDSRLPCLSGRTAVYRTIILKDPDFLHGFTHDYWLGNYQLNSGDNKFLTRLLGSSR
;
A
#
# COMPACT_ATOMS: atom_id res chain seq x y z
N MET A 1 2.92 3.56 -12.44
CA MET A 1 1.81 2.79 -11.83
C MET A 1 0.57 2.66 -12.73
N SER A 2 -0.03 3.77 -13.21
CA SER A 2 -1.29 3.77 -13.99
C SER A 2 -1.28 2.86 -15.24
N HIS A 3 -0.18 2.81 -15.98
CA HIS A 3 -0.05 1.91 -17.12
C HIS A 3 -0.15 0.42 -16.73
N GLY A 4 0.45 0.04 -15.59
CA GLY A 4 0.33 -1.32 -15.05
C GLY A 4 -1.11 -1.67 -14.66
N ILE A 5 -1.82 -0.74 -14.01
CA ILE A 5 -3.23 -0.91 -13.64
C ILE A 5 -4.11 -1.17 -14.87
N ARG A 6 -3.90 -0.42 -15.96
CA ARG A 6 -4.68 -0.57 -17.21
C ARG A 6 -4.49 -1.93 -17.87
N ASN A 7 -3.27 -2.46 -17.84
CA ASN A 7 -2.94 -3.73 -18.50
C ASN A 7 -3.18 -4.98 -17.65
N MET A 8 -3.42 -4.83 -16.35
CA MET A 8 -3.70 -5.96 -15.45
C MET A 8 -5.01 -6.67 -15.83
N THR A 9 -5.03 -8.00 -15.83
CA THR A 9 -6.22 -8.80 -16.14
C THR A 9 -6.77 -9.58 -14.95
N THR A 10 -6.00 -9.66 -13.86
CA THR A 10 -6.35 -10.38 -12.63
C THR A 10 -7.33 -9.57 -11.77
N ASN A 11 -8.03 -10.23 -10.86
CA ASN A 11 -8.97 -9.59 -9.93
C ASN A 11 -8.29 -8.84 -8.77
N ILE A 12 -7.03 -9.14 -8.51
CA ILE A 12 -6.22 -8.56 -7.44
C ILE A 12 -4.93 -8.02 -8.06
N ILE A 13 -4.57 -6.80 -7.66
CA ILE A 13 -3.31 -6.14 -8.01
C ILE A 13 -2.47 -6.04 -6.76
N VAL A 14 -1.21 -6.48 -6.87
CA VAL A 14 -0.19 -6.31 -5.84
C VAL A 14 0.86 -5.32 -6.37
N PHE A 15 1.05 -4.22 -5.65
CA PHE A 15 2.20 -3.34 -5.84
C PHE A 15 3.31 -3.75 -4.89
N ALA A 16 4.53 -3.74 -5.41
CA ALA A 16 5.75 -3.96 -4.65
C ALA A 16 6.80 -2.97 -5.15
N ASP A 17 7.58 -2.43 -4.20
CA ASP A 17 8.81 -1.74 -4.54
C ASP A 17 9.87 -2.78 -4.96
N ASP A 18 10.88 -2.34 -5.70
CA ASP A 18 11.96 -3.20 -6.20
C ASP A 18 12.88 -3.74 -5.09
N ASP A 19 12.89 -3.08 -3.93
CA ASP A 19 13.61 -3.49 -2.72
C ASP A 19 12.76 -4.36 -1.76
N ALA A 20 11.51 -4.67 -2.12
CA ALA A 20 10.62 -5.45 -1.27
C ALA A 20 10.89 -6.96 -1.38
N ILE A 21 11.35 -7.55 -0.27
CA ILE A 21 11.58 -8.99 -0.16
C ILE A 21 10.34 -9.66 0.43
N TRP A 22 9.75 -10.60 -0.31
CA TRP A 22 8.63 -11.40 0.18
C TRP A 22 9.10 -12.74 0.72
N PRO A 23 8.76 -13.11 1.98
CA PRO A 23 9.08 -14.42 2.51
C PRO A 23 8.31 -15.50 1.73
N PRO A 24 9.01 -16.48 1.13
CA PRO A 24 8.36 -17.57 0.41
C PRO A 24 7.79 -18.62 1.38
N PRO A 25 6.72 -19.38 1.02
CA PRO A 25 5.69 -19.13 0.02
C PRO A 25 4.38 -18.56 0.63
N THR A 26 4.40 -18.19 1.91
CA THR A 26 3.18 -17.99 2.70
C THR A 26 2.57 -16.60 2.59
N LEU A 27 3.36 -15.58 2.22
CA LEU A 27 2.89 -14.19 2.24
C LEU A 27 1.67 -13.98 1.33
N LEU A 28 1.76 -14.38 0.07
CA LEU A 28 0.67 -14.19 -0.89
C LEU A 28 -0.57 -14.97 -0.48
N THR A 29 -0.42 -16.19 0.04
CA THR A 29 -1.55 -16.98 0.54
C THR A 29 -2.29 -16.28 1.68
N TYR A 30 -1.55 -15.71 2.64
CA TYR A 30 -2.17 -14.95 3.74
C TYR A 30 -2.86 -13.67 3.25
N ILE A 31 -2.25 -12.97 2.29
CA ILE A 31 -2.87 -11.79 1.68
C ILE A 31 -4.19 -12.18 0.99
N LEU A 32 -4.18 -13.26 0.20
CA LEU A 32 -5.35 -13.72 -0.54
C LEU A 32 -6.49 -14.15 0.38
N ALA A 33 -6.17 -14.77 1.52
CA ALA A 33 -7.17 -15.15 2.52
C ALA A 33 -7.98 -13.94 3.02
N CYS A 34 -7.37 -12.75 3.14
CA CYS A 34 -8.10 -11.53 3.51
C CYS A 34 -9.14 -11.11 2.46
N PHE A 35 -8.93 -11.45 1.18
CA PHE A 35 -9.85 -11.11 0.09
C PHE A 35 -11.00 -12.12 -0.08
N GLU A 36 -11.08 -13.17 0.75
CA GLU A 36 -12.27 -14.03 0.82
C GLU A 36 -13.50 -13.22 1.26
N ASP A 37 -13.30 -12.24 2.16
CA ASP A 37 -14.33 -11.24 2.46
C ASP A 37 -14.41 -10.20 1.35
N GLN A 38 -15.57 -10.13 0.68
CA GLN A 38 -15.83 -9.17 -0.40
C GLN A 38 -15.79 -7.70 0.08
N LYS A 39 -15.97 -7.45 1.38
CA LYS A 39 -15.87 -6.10 1.97
C LYS A 39 -14.42 -5.61 2.09
N VAL A 40 -13.45 -6.52 2.04
CA VAL A 40 -12.03 -6.14 2.09
C VAL A 40 -11.60 -5.63 0.72
N CYS A 41 -11.35 -4.32 0.66
CA CYS A 41 -10.94 -3.64 -0.57
C CYS A 41 -9.43 -3.62 -0.78
N ARG A 42 -8.66 -3.60 0.31
CA ARG A 42 -7.20 -3.40 0.31
C ARG A 42 -6.55 -4.06 1.51
N VAL A 43 -5.30 -4.48 1.36
CA VAL A 43 -4.52 -5.17 2.39
C VAL A 43 -3.10 -4.59 2.44
N SER A 44 -2.60 -4.38 3.66
CA SER A 44 -1.20 -4.10 3.95
C SER A 44 -0.56 -5.30 4.64
N THR A 45 0.74 -5.43 4.50
CA THR A 45 1.54 -6.39 5.28
C THR A 45 2.33 -5.68 6.38
N SER A 46 2.67 -6.43 7.43
CA SER A 46 3.65 -5.97 8.42
C SER A 46 5.03 -5.92 7.77
N GLN A 47 5.75 -4.83 8.03
CA GLN A 47 7.03 -4.56 7.39
C GLN A 47 8.17 -4.76 8.37
N ARG A 48 9.27 -5.35 7.90
CA ARG A 48 10.48 -5.55 8.70
C ARG A 48 11.69 -5.11 7.91
N VAL A 49 12.63 -4.46 8.58
CA VAL A 49 13.93 -4.12 8.00
C VAL A 49 14.81 -5.37 8.02
N TYR A 50 15.53 -5.59 6.92
CA TYR A 50 16.54 -6.61 6.80
C TYR A 50 17.92 -5.95 6.77
N SER A 51 18.89 -6.55 7.48
CA SER A 51 20.27 -6.06 7.50
C SER A 51 20.94 -6.36 6.16
N VAL A 52 21.64 -5.39 5.58
CA VAL A 52 22.41 -5.64 4.35
C VAL A 52 23.71 -6.42 4.66
N GLY A 53 24.30 -6.20 5.85
CA GLY A 53 25.53 -6.86 6.31
C GLY A 53 25.30 -7.89 7.42
N GLU A 54 26.39 -8.44 7.95
CA GLU A 54 26.36 -9.42 9.05
C GLU A 54 25.78 -8.85 10.36
N MET A 55 25.95 -7.55 10.58
CA MET A 55 25.40 -6.84 11.73
C MET A 55 24.62 -5.61 11.29
N MET A 56 23.52 -5.32 11.99
CA MET A 56 22.75 -4.10 11.76
C MET A 56 23.55 -2.87 12.19
N THR A 57 23.59 -1.89 11.30
CA THR A 57 24.08 -0.55 11.59
C THR A 57 23.12 0.21 12.50
N ILE A 58 23.60 1.26 13.16
CA ILE A 58 22.74 2.14 13.98
C ILE A 58 21.61 2.78 13.15
N TRP A 59 21.85 3.04 11.86
CA TRP A 59 20.86 3.59 10.94
C TRP A 59 19.76 2.58 10.62
N GLU A 60 20.13 1.32 10.36
CA GLU A 60 19.15 0.24 10.20
C GLU A 60 18.36 0.03 11.49
N MET A 61 18.99 0.12 12.67
CA MET A 61 18.28 0.07 13.95
C MET A 61 17.24 1.20 14.07
N PHE A 62 17.60 2.45 13.75
CA PHE A 62 16.63 3.54 13.75
C PHE A 62 15.51 3.34 12.72
N ALA A 63 15.83 2.82 11.54
CA ALA A 63 14.84 2.46 10.53
C ALA A 63 13.89 1.37 11.06
N MET A 64 14.40 0.38 11.79
CA MET A 64 13.60 -0.66 12.44
C MET A 64 12.63 -0.07 13.46
N PHE A 65 13.12 0.78 14.36
CA PHE A 65 12.26 1.41 15.37
C PHE A 65 11.13 2.19 14.72
N ARG A 66 11.46 3.03 13.74
CA ARG A 66 10.46 3.77 12.96
C ARG A 66 9.43 2.85 12.32
N LEU A 67 9.87 1.75 11.72
CA LEU A 67 8.98 0.81 11.03
C LEU A 67 8.09 0.03 12.00
N SER A 68 8.63 -0.38 13.15
CA SER A 68 7.89 -1.06 14.21
C SER A 68 6.79 -0.17 14.79
N ILE A 69 7.08 1.11 15.06
CA ILE A 69 6.09 2.08 15.52
C ILE A 69 4.99 2.24 14.47
N TRP A 70 5.37 2.39 13.19
CA TRP A 70 4.42 2.50 12.09
C TRP A 70 3.49 1.29 11.95
N ASN A 71 4.02 0.06 12.10
CA ASN A 71 3.21 -1.15 12.08
C ASN A 71 2.15 -1.16 13.20
N ILE A 72 2.52 -0.70 14.40
CA ILE A 72 1.60 -0.57 15.53
C ILE A 72 0.54 0.50 15.22
N GLU A 73 0.94 1.67 14.74
CA GLU A 73 0.02 2.76 14.39
C GLU A 73 -1.01 2.34 13.35
N ILE A 74 -0.57 1.67 12.28
CA ILE A 74 -1.48 1.15 11.24
C ILE A 74 -2.44 0.12 11.85
N ALA A 75 -1.93 -0.85 12.61
CA ALA A 75 -2.76 -1.89 13.20
C ALA A 75 -3.81 -1.32 14.17
N CYS A 76 -3.44 -0.31 14.97
CA CYS A 76 -4.36 0.39 15.86
C CYS A 76 -5.39 1.20 15.07
N ALA A 77 -4.97 1.97 14.06
CA ALA A 77 -5.87 2.79 13.26
C ALA A 77 -6.88 1.96 12.44
N THR A 78 -6.44 0.82 11.89
CA THR A 78 -7.32 -0.11 11.20
C THR A 78 -8.29 -0.78 12.16
N HIS A 79 -7.85 -1.13 13.36
CA HIS A 79 -8.70 -1.80 14.34
C HIS A 79 -9.76 -0.86 14.93
N ILE A 80 -9.38 0.37 15.29
CA ILE A 80 -10.27 1.33 15.95
C ILE A 80 -11.22 1.98 14.94
N ASP A 81 -10.68 2.54 13.86
CA ASP A 81 -11.45 3.41 12.95
C ASP A 81 -11.75 2.74 11.60
N SER A 82 -11.24 1.53 11.34
CA SER A 82 -11.23 0.93 10.00
C SER A 82 -10.57 1.84 8.95
N ARG A 83 -9.71 2.76 9.38
CA ARG A 83 -9.02 3.73 8.53
C ARG A 83 -7.57 3.33 8.36
N LEU A 84 -7.07 3.53 7.15
CA LEU A 84 -5.65 3.41 6.83
C LEU A 84 -5.13 4.81 6.52
N PRO A 85 -4.07 5.28 7.19
CA PRO A 85 -3.51 6.60 6.93
C PRO A 85 -2.71 6.65 5.62
N CYS A 86 -1.90 5.62 5.37
CA CYS A 86 -1.15 5.44 4.13
C CYS A 86 -0.75 3.96 4.00
N LEU A 87 -1.14 3.29 2.91
CA LEU A 87 -0.56 2.00 2.56
C LEU A 87 0.89 2.18 2.09
N SER A 88 1.76 1.25 2.43
CA SER A 88 3.17 1.35 2.10
C SER A 88 3.45 0.78 0.70
N GLY A 89 4.25 1.48 -0.09
CA GLY A 89 4.58 1.10 -1.49
C GLY A 89 5.28 -0.25 -1.59
N ARG A 90 6.08 -0.59 -0.57
CA ARG A 90 6.83 -1.85 -0.49
C ARG A 90 5.94 -3.06 -0.72
N THR A 91 4.73 -3.07 -0.17
CA THR A 91 3.72 -4.09 -0.50
C THR A 91 2.34 -3.55 -0.20
N ALA A 92 1.57 -3.28 -1.25
CA ALA A 92 0.18 -2.85 -1.13
C ALA A 92 -0.70 -3.64 -2.09
N VAL A 93 -1.80 -4.19 -1.58
CA VAL A 93 -2.67 -5.07 -2.36
C VAL A 93 -4.06 -4.51 -2.44
N TYR A 94 -4.65 -4.53 -3.62
CA TYR A 94 -5.97 -3.95 -3.91
C TYR A 94 -6.80 -4.86 -4.80
N ARG A 95 -8.13 -4.77 -4.70
CA ARG A 95 -9.01 -5.31 -5.74
C ARG A 95 -8.88 -4.49 -7.02
N THR A 96 -8.74 -5.16 -8.16
CA THR A 96 -8.55 -4.52 -9.46
C THR A 96 -9.71 -3.63 -9.85
N ILE A 97 -10.94 -4.02 -9.53
CA ILE A 97 -12.15 -3.24 -9.85
C ILE A 97 -12.09 -1.81 -9.30
N ILE A 98 -11.47 -1.64 -8.15
CA ILE A 98 -11.34 -0.34 -7.48
C ILE A 98 -10.35 0.55 -8.25
N LEU A 99 -9.21 -0.01 -8.62
CA LEU A 99 -8.14 0.74 -9.28
C LEU A 99 -8.42 1.00 -10.76
N LYS A 100 -9.26 0.16 -11.39
CA LYS A 100 -9.67 0.33 -12.79
C LYS A 100 -10.86 1.26 -12.98
N ASP A 101 -11.44 1.76 -11.90
CA ASP A 101 -12.49 2.76 -11.98
C ASP A 101 -11.99 3.98 -12.80
N PRO A 102 -12.72 4.43 -13.84
CA PRO A 102 -12.28 5.53 -14.70
C PRO A 102 -12.11 6.85 -13.93
N ASP A 103 -13.01 7.13 -12.98
CA ASP A 103 -12.97 8.35 -12.17
C ASP A 103 -11.77 8.29 -11.22
N PHE A 104 -11.49 7.11 -10.67
CA PHE A 104 -10.30 6.87 -9.87
C PHE A 104 -9.01 7.11 -10.66
N LEU A 105 -8.89 6.52 -11.85
CA LEU A 105 -7.71 6.67 -12.69
C LEU A 105 -7.52 8.12 -13.17
N HIS A 106 -8.62 8.82 -13.47
CA HIS A 106 -8.57 10.22 -13.83
C HIS A 106 -8.07 11.07 -12.67
N GLY A 107 -8.66 10.92 -11.48
CA GLY A 107 -8.21 11.62 -10.28
C GLY A 107 -6.74 11.32 -9.93
N PHE A 108 -6.31 10.07 -10.10
CA PHE A 108 -4.94 9.65 -9.81
C PHE A 108 -3.92 10.30 -10.75
N THR A 109 -4.23 10.47 -12.03
CA THR A 109 -3.32 11.09 -13.00
C THR A 109 -3.40 12.60 -13.02
N HIS A 110 -4.49 13.19 -12.52
CA HIS A 110 -4.79 14.61 -12.54
C HIS A 110 -4.93 15.18 -11.11
N ASP A 111 -4.08 14.72 -10.18
CA ASP A 111 -3.98 15.34 -8.85
C ASP A 111 -3.15 16.62 -8.96
N TYR A 112 -3.72 17.75 -8.54
CA TYR A 112 -3.10 19.08 -8.66
C TYR A 112 -3.08 19.81 -7.33
N TRP A 113 -1.92 20.29 -6.93
CA TRP A 113 -1.78 21.25 -5.85
C TRP A 113 -2.32 22.61 -6.28
N LEU A 114 -3.28 23.12 -5.52
CA LEU A 114 -4.02 24.36 -5.81
C LEU A 114 -4.61 24.40 -7.24
N GLY A 115 -4.91 23.23 -7.83
CA GLY A 115 -5.43 23.13 -9.20
C GLY A 115 -4.44 23.45 -10.32
N ASN A 116 -3.19 23.83 -10.00
CA ASN A 116 -2.25 24.38 -10.97
C ASN A 116 -0.97 23.55 -11.13
N TYR A 117 -0.58 22.80 -10.10
CA TYR A 117 0.71 22.10 -10.09
C TYR A 117 0.49 20.61 -9.92
N GLN A 118 0.81 19.82 -10.95
CA GLN A 118 0.60 18.38 -10.88
C GLN A 118 1.38 17.81 -9.70
N LEU A 119 0.66 17.20 -8.78
CA LEU A 119 1.23 16.58 -7.60
C LEU A 119 1.79 15.23 -8.01
N ASN A 120 3.12 15.11 -7.90
CA ASN A 120 3.75 13.79 -7.80
C ASN A 120 3.75 13.33 -6.34
N SER A 121 2.63 13.53 -5.62
CA SER A 121 2.53 13.09 -4.24
C SER A 121 2.46 11.57 -4.24
N GLY A 122 3.50 10.93 -3.70
CA GLY A 122 3.72 9.49 -3.83
C GLY A 122 2.43 8.65 -3.79
N ASP A 123 2.25 7.86 -4.85
CA ASP A 123 1.04 7.13 -5.26
C ASP A 123 0.22 6.59 -4.08
N ASN A 124 0.91 6.00 -3.11
CA ASN A 124 0.40 5.46 -1.86
C ASN A 124 -0.57 6.37 -1.09
N LYS A 125 -0.27 7.68 -0.99
CA LYS A 125 -1.10 8.63 -0.23
C LYS A 125 -2.40 8.94 -0.98
N PHE A 126 -2.34 9.05 -2.30
CA PHE A 126 -3.53 9.26 -3.12
C PHE A 126 -4.46 8.05 -3.05
N LEU A 127 -3.92 6.85 -3.31
CA LEU A 127 -4.67 5.59 -3.28
C LEU A 127 -5.39 5.41 -1.93
N THR A 128 -4.76 5.83 -0.84
CA THR A 128 -5.31 5.68 0.51
C THR A 128 -6.45 6.65 0.82
N ARG A 129 -6.32 7.93 0.42
CA ARG A 129 -7.33 8.98 0.68
C ARG A 129 -8.65 8.72 -0.03
N LEU A 130 -8.59 8.40 -1.32
CA LEU A 130 -9.79 8.33 -2.15
C LEU A 130 -10.71 7.20 -1.69
N LEU A 131 -10.11 6.06 -1.33
CA LEU A 131 -10.80 4.90 -0.76
C LEU A 131 -11.37 5.13 0.65
N GLY A 132 -10.84 6.09 1.42
CA GLY A 132 -11.37 6.45 2.74
C GLY A 132 -12.51 7.47 2.70
N SER A 133 -12.72 8.15 1.57
CA SER A 133 -13.72 9.22 1.41
C SER A 133 -15.06 8.75 0.83
N SER A 134 -15.12 7.53 0.29
CA SER A 134 -16.35 6.94 -0.25
C SER A 134 -17.28 6.50 0.90
N ARG A 135 -18.06 7.44 1.43
CA ARG A 135 -19.28 7.20 2.20
C ARG A 135 -20.47 7.70 1.40
#